data_AF-A0A1V4VXV4-F1
#
_entry.id   AF-A0A1V4VXV4-F1
#
_cell.length_a   1.000
_cell.length_b   1.000
_cell.length_c   1.000
_cell.angle_alpha   90.00
_cell.angle_beta   90.00
_cell.angle_gamma   90.00
#
_symmetry.space_group_name_H-M   'P 1'
#
loop_
_entity.id
_entity.type
_entity.pdbx_description
1 polymer ?
#
loop_
_entity_poly.entity_id
_entity_poly.type
_entity_poly.pdbx_seq_one_letter_code
_entity_poly.pdbx_strand_id
1 'polypeptide(L)'
;MEDSTNLSASKVKSMRNIADIVFNKKIKEDFGIDMQQTLHMIRSHDLVGTMMARAMERGEFDNLEGTGKPLNLKKNPYEPAELHMVHKILKDNGFTPYWIELGKEIEALRIKFNKDVDYFKRCTQIIFCEKRSIPAINQYEIKKNKFYDQCRVQLLEISKKILDYNLHCPVSQLGRANFNVNEAMSSLIKDIERLIQH
;
A
#
# COMPACT_ATOMS: atom_id res chain seq x y z
N MET A 1 30.45 37.87 -0.49
CA MET A 1 30.48 36.41 -0.26
C MET A 1 30.42 36.16 1.23
N GLU A 2 29.29 36.49 1.85
CA GLU A 2 29.00 36.21 3.25
C GLU A 2 27.56 35.72 3.23
N ASP A 3 27.29 34.42 3.36
CA ASP A 3 25.93 33.93 3.67
C ASP A 3 25.82 32.41 3.96
N SER A 4 26.87 31.60 3.78
CA SER A 4 26.79 30.15 4.04
C SER A 4 27.10 29.71 5.47
N THR A 5 27.72 30.57 6.31
CA THR A 5 28.08 30.25 7.70
C THR A 5 27.00 30.62 8.73
N ASN A 6 26.06 31.52 8.40
CA ASN A 6 25.00 31.95 9.31
C ASN A 6 23.78 31.01 9.35
N LEU A 7 23.59 30.18 8.32
CA LEU A 7 22.44 29.28 8.22
C LEU A 7 22.57 28.03 9.10
N SER A 8 23.81 27.56 9.37
CA SER A 8 24.06 26.38 10.23
C SER A 8 23.93 26.71 11.73
N ALA A 9 24.44 27.87 12.16
CA ALA A 9 24.33 28.32 13.55
C ALA A 9 22.89 28.65 13.97
N SER A 10 22.09 29.21 13.06
CA SER A 10 20.65 29.49 13.27
C SER A 10 19.84 28.19 13.47
N LYS A 11 20.14 27.15 12.69
CA LYS A 11 19.44 25.86 12.74
C LYS A 11 19.77 25.04 14.00
N VAL A 12 21.03 25.08 14.45
CA VAL A 12 21.49 24.46 15.71
C VAL A 12 20.90 25.20 16.93
N LYS A 13 20.74 26.53 16.86
CA LYS A 13 20.07 27.33 17.90
C LYS A 13 18.56 27.03 17.97
N SER A 14 17.93 26.74 16.83
CA SER A 14 16.51 26.37 16.73
C SER A 14 16.21 24.99 17.35
N MET A 15 17.09 23.99 17.18
CA MET A 15 16.87 22.66 17.77
C MET A 15 17.11 22.59 19.29
N ARG A 16 18.05 23.37 19.85
CA ARG A 16 18.16 23.54 21.32
C ARG A 16 16.87 24.12 21.90
N ASN A 17 16.28 25.07 21.18
CA ASN A 17 15.03 25.72 21.57
C ASN A 17 13.87 24.71 21.72
N ILE A 18 13.77 23.71 20.83
CA ILE A 18 12.72 22.69 20.91
C ILE A 18 12.91 21.80 22.15
N ALA A 19 14.13 21.38 22.44
CA ALA A 19 14.44 20.59 23.63
C ALA A 19 14.12 21.37 24.93
N ASP A 20 14.43 22.68 24.96
CA ASP A 20 14.13 23.57 26.09
C ASP A 20 12.62 23.84 26.23
N ILE A 21 11.89 23.97 25.12
CA ILE A 21 10.42 24.14 25.10
C ILE A 21 9.71 22.89 25.66
N VAL A 22 10.21 21.69 25.33
CA VAL A 22 9.68 20.40 25.83
C VAL A 22 10.05 20.16 27.30
N PHE A 23 11.15 20.75 27.79
CA PHE A 23 11.61 20.60 29.17
C PHE A 23 10.77 21.38 30.20
N ASN A 24 9.79 22.17 29.77
CA ASN A 24 8.98 23.00 30.65
C ASN A 24 8.09 22.14 31.56
N LYS A 25 8.03 22.49 32.86
CA LYS A 25 7.48 21.65 33.95
C LYS A 25 6.04 21.17 33.70
N LYS A 26 5.28 21.93 32.91
CA LYS A 26 3.86 21.71 32.58
C LYS A 26 3.58 20.50 31.68
N ILE A 27 4.52 20.07 30.82
CA ILE A 27 4.34 18.90 29.91
C ILE A 27 4.76 17.59 30.60
N LYS A 28 5.63 17.69 31.62
CA LYS A 28 6.23 16.55 32.33
C LYS A 28 5.23 15.79 33.20
N GLU A 29 4.18 16.46 33.68
CA GLU A 29 3.14 15.88 34.53
C GLU A 29 2.11 15.06 33.72
N ASP A 30 1.83 15.43 32.46
CA ASP A 30 0.78 14.79 31.66
C ASP A 30 1.21 13.50 30.92
N PHE A 31 2.52 13.29 30.67
CA PHE A 31 3.02 12.18 29.83
C PHE A 31 4.35 11.56 30.33
N GLY A 32 4.48 11.35 31.64
CA GLY A 32 5.78 11.09 32.31
C GLY A 32 6.66 9.95 31.77
N ILE A 33 6.09 8.84 31.25
CA ILE A 33 6.87 7.69 30.75
C ILE A 33 7.23 7.86 29.26
N ASP A 34 6.27 8.31 28.46
CA ASP A 34 6.41 8.47 27.00
C ASP A 34 7.38 9.62 26.66
N MET A 35 7.39 10.67 27.48
CA MET A 35 8.28 11.82 27.29
C MET A 35 9.74 11.50 27.59
N GLN A 36 10.03 10.57 28.52
CA GLN A 36 11.41 10.09 28.75
C GLN A 36 11.92 9.24 27.59
N GLN A 37 11.10 8.37 27.01
CA GLN A 37 11.46 7.59 25.83
C GLN A 37 11.69 8.51 24.62
N THR A 38 10.81 9.50 24.41
CA THR A 38 10.94 10.47 23.32
C THR A 38 12.22 11.32 23.46
N LEU A 39 12.53 11.80 24.66
CA LEU A 39 13.77 12.55 24.93
C LEU A 39 15.02 11.66 24.77
N HIS A 40 14.94 10.38 25.14
CA HIS A 40 16.02 9.42 24.92
C HIS A 40 16.25 9.16 23.43
N MET A 41 15.19 9.01 22.63
CA MET A 41 15.27 8.89 21.17
C MET A 41 15.87 10.15 20.52
N ILE A 42 15.47 11.35 20.96
CA ILE A 42 16.03 12.62 20.45
C ILE A 42 17.52 12.75 20.80
N ARG A 43 17.92 12.43 22.04
CA ARG A 43 19.32 12.46 22.48
C ARG A 43 20.19 11.41 21.77
N SER A 44 19.67 10.20 21.57
CA SER A 44 20.40 9.13 20.87
C SER A 44 20.56 9.44 19.38
N HIS A 45 19.55 10.03 18.75
CA HIS A 45 19.63 10.52 17.37
C HIS A 45 20.70 11.62 17.20
N ASP A 46 20.78 12.56 18.15
CA ASP A 46 21.82 13.61 18.17
C ASP A 46 23.23 13.03 18.40
N LEU A 47 23.34 11.95 19.20
CA LEU A 47 24.61 11.26 19.41
C LEU A 47 25.13 10.59 18.14
N VAL A 48 24.29 9.89 17.38
CA VAL A 48 24.71 9.28 16.10
C VAL A 48 25.16 10.35 15.11
N GLY A 49 24.39 11.43 14.97
CA GLY A 49 24.75 12.55 14.09
C GLY A 49 26.07 13.22 14.47
N THR A 50 26.31 13.46 15.76
CA THR A 50 27.57 14.04 16.24
C THR A 50 28.76 13.07 16.09
N MET A 51 28.55 11.75 16.24
CA MET A 51 29.56 10.74 15.95
C MET A 51 29.90 10.69 14.46
N MET A 52 28.90 10.75 13.58
CA MET A 52 29.13 10.79 12.13
C MET A 52 29.89 12.05 11.71
N ALA A 53 29.52 13.22 12.26
CA ALA A 53 30.22 14.48 11.98
C ALA A 53 31.70 14.43 12.37
N ARG A 54 32.01 13.93 13.58
CA ARG A 54 33.39 13.76 14.04
C ARG A 54 34.17 12.74 13.22
N ALA A 55 33.53 11.65 12.81
CA ALA A 55 34.15 10.65 11.95
C ALA A 55 34.44 11.19 10.53
N MET A 56 33.56 12.04 9.99
CA MET A 56 33.82 12.79 8.75
C MET A 56 35.00 13.77 8.92
N GLU A 57 35.06 14.54 10.01
CA GLU A 57 36.18 15.46 10.29
C GLU A 57 37.53 14.74 10.45
N ARG A 58 37.51 13.50 10.93
CA ARG A 58 38.69 12.64 11.07
C ARG A 58 39.10 11.93 9.77
N GLY A 59 38.34 12.13 8.69
CA GLY A 59 38.57 11.45 7.42
C GLY A 59 38.33 9.94 7.48
N GLU A 60 37.58 9.44 8.47
CA GLU A 60 37.25 8.01 8.59
C GLU A 60 36.40 7.51 7.40
N PHE A 61 35.82 8.44 6.63
CA PHE A 61 35.08 8.17 5.40
C PHE A 61 35.91 8.30 4.11
N ASP A 62 37.12 8.86 4.18
CA ASP A 62 37.89 9.28 2.99
C ASP A 62 38.57 8.13 2.23
N ASN A 63 38.45 6.88 2.71
CA ASN A 63 38.97 5.68 2.03
C ASN A 63 38.14 4.45 2.39
N LEU A 64 36.80 4.57 2.44
CA LEU A 64 35.95 3.41 2.69
C LEU A 64 36.14 2.34 1.60
N GLU A 65 36.11 1.09 2.03
CA GLU A 65 36.15 -0.03 1.11
C GLU A 65 34.94 0.04 0.16
N GLY A 66 35.19 0.29 -1.12
CA GLY A 66 34.15 0.43 -2.15
C GLY A 66 33.84 1.86 -2.59
N THR A 67 34.55 2.88 -2.09
CA THR A 67 34.45 4.25 -2.63
C THR A 67 34.67 4.28 -4.15
N GLY A 68 33.77 4.96 -4.87
CA GLY A 68 33.80 5.05 -6.33
C GLY A 68 33.43 3.78 -7.10
N LYS A 69 33.21 2.64 -6.42
CA LYS A 69 32.72 1.41 -7.08
C LYS A 69 31.19 1.41 -7.15
N PRO A 70 30.59 0.89 -8.23
CA PRO A 70 29.14 0.75 -8.31
C PRO A 70 28.64 -0.19 -7.21
N LEU A 71 27.58 0.23 -6.52
CA LEU A 71 26.97 -0.54 -5.45
C LEU A 71 26.46 -1.88 -5.99
N ASN A 72 26.81 -2.98 -5.33
CA ASN A 72 26.34 -4.31 -5.73
C ASN A 72 24.90 -4.56 -5.24
N LEU A 73 23.93 -4.13 -6.04
CA LEU A 73 22.50 -4.32 -5.78
C LEU A 73 21.99 -5.75 -6.09
N LYS A 74 22.89 -6.69 -6.42
CA LYS A 74 22.48 -8.08 -6.77
C LYS A 74 22.09 -8.89 -5.54
N LYS A 75 22.64 -8.57 -4.37
CA LYS A 75 22.38 -9.30 -3.12
C LYS A 75 21.64 -8.38 -2.16
N ASN A 76 20.42 -8.76 -1.82
CA ASN A 76 19.67 -8.11 -0.75
C ASN A 76 20.19 -8.65 0.61
N PRO A 77 20.81 -7.81 1.46
CA PRO A 77 21.34 -8.25 2.76
C PRO A 77 20.26 -8.75 3.73
N TYR A 78 19.01 -8.37 3.48
CA TYR A 78 17.85 -8.71 4.31
C TYR A 78 17.08 -9.93 3.78
N GLU A 79 17.56 -10.55 2.70
CA GLU A 79 16.92 -11.72 2.11
C GLU A 79 17.38 -13.01 2.81
N PRO A 80 16.45 -13.90 3.20
CA PRO A 80 16.80 -15.23 3.70
C PRO A 80 17.68 -15.97 2.69
N ALA A 81 18.76 -16.59 3.16
CA ALA A 81 19.75 -17.26 2.31
C ALA A 81 19.11 -18.33 1.39
N GLU A 82 18.04 -18.97 1.87
CA GLU A 82 17.26 -19.98 1.15
C GLU A 82 16.55 -19.42 -0.10
N LEU A 83 16.08 -18.17 -0.04
CA LEU A 83 15.38 -17.52 -1.14
C LEU A 83 16.32 -16.84 -2.14
N HIS A 84 17.59 -16.65 -1.75
CA HIS A 84 18.56 -15.91 -2.55
C HIS A 84 18.82 -16.50 -3.92
N MET A 85 19.00 -17.82 -3.99
CA MET A 85 19.23 -18.49 -5.26
C MET A 85 17.98 -18.43 -6.15
N VAL A 86 16.79 -18.59 -5.56
CA VAL A 86 15.51 -18.58 -6.29
C VAL A 86 15.24 -17.20 -6.89
N HIS A 87 15.36 -16.14 -6.09
CA HIS A 87 15.15 -14.76 -6.56
C HIS A 87 16.18 -14.35 -7.61
N LYS A 88 17.44 -14.78 -7.44
CA LYS A 88 18.51 -14.54 -8.42
C LYS A 88 18.22 -15.23 -9.75
N ILE A 89 17.87 -16.51 -9.76
CA ILE A 89 17.55 -17.26 -10.99
C ILE A 89 16.36 -16.62 -11.73
N LEU A 90 15.29 -16.26 -11.01
CA LEU A 90 14.12 -15.61 -11.59
C LEU A 90 14.47 -14.26 -12.23
N LYS A 91 15.24 -13.43 -11.51
CA LYS A 91 15.67 -12.11 -11.95
C LYS A 91 16.61 -12.19 -13.16
N ASP A 92 17.57 -13.11 -13.14
CA ASP A 92 18.57 -13.27 -14.19
C ASP A 92 17.97 -13.80 -15.50
N ASN A 93 16.89 -14.57 -15.44
CA ASN A 93 16.20 -15.09 -16.63
C ASN A 93 15.01 -14.21 -17.08
N GLY A 94 14.74 -13.09 -16.41
CA GLY A 94 13.59 -12.23 -16.72
C GLY A 94 12.22 -12.88 -16.51
N PHE A 95 12.16 -14.03 -15.83
CA PHE A 95 10.90 -14.74 -15.61
C PHE A 95 10.14 -14.12 -14.44
N THR A 96 8.88 -13.80 -14.70
CA THR A 96 7.93 -13.40 -13.67
C THR A 96 7.33 -14.67 -13.05
N PRO A 97 7.43 -14.89 -11.73
CA PRO A 97 6.74 -16.01 -11.08
C PRO A 97 5.25 -16.05 -11.42
N TYR A 98 4.70 -17.25 -11.61
CA TYR A 98 3.30 -17.47 -11.96
C TYR A 98 2.31 -16.70 -11.06
N TRP A 99 2.54 -16.67 -9.75
CA TRP A 99 1.67 -15.94 -8.82
C TRP A 99 1.67 -14.42 -9.07
N ILE A 100 2.77 -13.83 -9.56
CA ILE A 100 2.80 -12.41 -9.92
C ILE A 100 1.93 -12.15 -11.16
N GLU A 101 1.99 -13.01 -12.16
CA GLU A 101 1.13 -12.92 -13.36
C GLU A 101 -0.34 -13.09 -12.98
N LEU A 102 -0.65 -14.11 -12.18
CA LEU A 102 -1.99 -14.33 -11.65
C LEU A 102 -2.49 -13.14 -10.82
N GLY A 103 -1.60 -12.48 -10.07
CA GLY A 103 -1.88 -11.24 -9.36
C GLY A 103 -2.32 -10.09 -10.29
N LYS A 104 -1.68 -9.95 -11.46
CA LYS A 104 -2.07 -8.97 -12.49
C LYS A 104 -3.42 -9.33 -13.12
N GLU A 105 -3.66 -10.61 -13.38
CA GLU A 105 -4.94 -11.08 -13.91
C GLU A 105 -6.10 -10.81 -12.96
N ILE A 106 -5.94 -11.10 -11.66
CA ILE A 106 -6.94 -10.82 -10.63
C ILE A 106 -7.29 -9.33 -10.63
N GLU A 107 -6.27 -8.46 -10.73
CA GLU A 107 -6.49 -7.01 -10.75
C GLU A 107 -7.24 -6.57 -12.01
N ALA A 108 -6.85 -7.09 -13.18
CA ALA A 108 -7.55 -6.81 -14.42
C ALA A 108 -9.01 -7.25 -14.38
N LEU A 109 -9.30 -8.43 -13.81
CA LEU A 109 -10.67 -8.92 -13.62
C LEU A 109 -11.48 -8.05 -12.66
N ARG A 110 -10.88 -7.58 -11.55
CA ARG A 110 -11.54 -6.67 -10.61
C ARG A 110 -11.88 -5.33 -11.25
N ILE A 111 -10.94 -4.75 -11.99
CA ILE A 111 -11.15 -3.48 -12.72
C ILE A 111 -12.29 -3.66 -13.73
N LYS A 112 -12.28 -4.75 -14.49
CA LYS A 112 -13.35 -5.06 -15.45
C LYS A 112 -14.70 -5.22 -14.76
N PHE A 113 -14.77 -6.02 -13.71
CA PHE A 113 -15.98 -6.23 -12.91
C PHE A 113 -16.56 -4.90 -12.40
N ASN A 114 -15.72 -4.04 -11.81
CA ASN A 114 -16.16 -2.74 -11.31
C ASN A 114 -16.72 -1.85 -12.43
N LYS A 115 -16.07 -1.84 -13.60
CA LYS A 115 -16.58 -1.12 -14.78
C LYS A 115 -17.94 -1.63 -15.25
N ASP A 116 -18.11 -2.96 -15.29
CA ASP A 116 -19.37 -3.59 -15.69
C ASP A 116 -20.50 -3.22 -14.70
N VAL A 117 -20.21 -3.23 -13.40
CA VAL A 117 -21.14 -2.80 -12.34
C VAL A 117 -21.47 -1.31 -12.44
N ASP A 118 -20.48 -0.45 -12.61
CA ASP A 118 -20.70 1.00 -12.75
C ASP A 118 -21.53 1.33 -14.00
N TYR A 119 -21.25 0.65 -15.11
CA TYR A 119 -22.04 0.77 -16.33
C TYR A 119 -23.49 0.38 -16.08
N PHE A 120 -23.73 -0.77 -15.43
CA PHE A 120 -25.07 -1.23 -15.11
C PHE A 120 -25.80 -0.24 -14.19
N LYS A 121 -25.15 0.26 -13.11
CA LYS A 121 -25.71 1.27 -12.21
C LYS A 121 -26.14 2.54 -12.95
N ARG A 122 -25.35 3.03 -13.91
CA ARG A 122 -25.70 4.18 -14.76
C ARG A 122 -26.92 3.88 -15.64
N CYS A 123 -26.97 2.70 -16.27
CA CYS A 123 -28.13 2.29 -17.05
C CYS A 123 -29.39 2.21 -16.19
N THR A 124 -29.29 1.67 -14.97
CA THR A 124 -30.39 1.64 -14.00
C THR A 124 -30.90 3.05 -13.71
N GLN A 125 -30.02 3.97 -13.35
CA GLN A 125 -30.39 5.36 -13.08
C GLN A 125 -31.17 5.98 -14.26
N ILE A 126 -30.63 5.88 -15.48
CA ILE A 126 -31.28 6.42 -16.69
C ILE A 126 -32.68 5.82 -16.92
N ILE A 127 -32.86 4.53 -16.64
CA ILE A 127 -34.15 3.85 -16.83
C ILE A 127 -35.20 4.36 -15.84
N PHE A 128 -34.79 4.65 -14.59
CA PHE A 128 -35.70 5.08 -13.52
C PHE A 128 -35.84 6.61 -13.35
N CYS A 129 -35.05 7.42 -14.07
CA CYS A 129 -35.22 8.89 -14.08
C CYS A 129 -36.54 9.39 -14.68
N GLU A 130 -37.27 8.57 -15.45
CA GLU A 130 -38.53 8.96 -16.11
C GLU A 130 -39.61 7.89 -15.91
N LYS A 131 -40.90 8.27 -15.94
CA LYS A 131 -42.00 7.30 -15.94
C LYS A 131 -41.97 6.49 -17.25
N ARG A 132 -41.61 5.21 -17.15
CA ARG A 132 -41.52 4.26 -18.28
C ARG A 132 -42.74 3.35 -18.37
N SER A 133 -42.92 2.76 -19.56
CA SER A 133 -43.96 1.78 -19.84
C SER A 133 -43.64 0.41 -19.20
N ILE A 134 -44.69 -0.33 -18.82
CA ILE A 134 -44.61 -1.65 -18.16
C ILE A 134 -43.71 -2.65 -18.93
N PRO A 135 -43.74 -2.76 -20.27
CA PRO A 135 -42.85 -3.65 -21.01
C PRO A 135 -41.37 -3.29 -20.88
N ALA A 136 -41.04 -2.00 -20.73
CA ALA A 136 -39.65 -1.56 -20.55
C ALA A 136 -39.11 -1.97 -19.17
N ILE A 137 -39.95 -1.93 -18.14
CA ILE A 137 -39.62 -2.40 -16.79
C ILE A 137 -39.38 -3.91 -16.80
N ASN A 138 -40.27 -4.69 -17.44
CA ASN A 138 -40.10 -6.14 -17.54
C ASN A 138 -38.82 -6.53 -18.31
N GLN A 139 -38.49 -5.82 -19.39
CA GLN A 139 -37.22 -6.04 -20.10
C GLN A 139 -36.00 -5.71 -19.24
N TYR A 140 -36.08 -4.65 -18.43
CA TYR A 140 -35.03 -4.33 -17.48
C TYR A 140 -34.85 -5.43 -16.43
N GLU A 141 -35.92 -5.98 -15.87
CA GLU A 141 -35.83 -7.08 -14.89
C GLU A 141 -35.14 -8.32 -15.46
N ILE A 142 -35.46 -8.69 -16.69
CA ILE A 142 -34.78 -9.80 -17.38
C ILE A 142 -33.29 -9.51 -17.55
N LYS A 143 -32.92 -8.28 -17.95
CA LYS A 143 -31.51 -7.87 -18.07
C LYS A 143 -30.80 -7.86 -16.71
N LYS A 144 -31.48 -7.40 -15.66
CA LYS A 144 -30.97 -7.35 -14.28
C LYS A 144 -30.66 -8.75 -13.75
N ASN A 145 -31.57 -9.70 -13.94
CA ASN A 145 -31.36 -11.08 -13.48
C ASN A 145 -30.16 -11.72 -14.20
N LYS A 146 -30.08 -11.57 -15.52
CA LYS A 146 -28.92 -12.04 -16.30
C LYS A 146 -27.62 -11.39 -15.84
N PHE A 147 -27.64 -10.11 -15.52
CA PHE A 147 -26.49 -9.40 -14.99
C PHE A 147 -26.05 -9.94 -13.63
N TYR A 148 -26.97 -10.26 -12.73
CA TYR A 148 -26.65 -10.87 -11.43
C TYR A 148 -26.02 -12.26 -11.58
N ASP A 149 -26.52 -13.08 -12.50
CA ASP A 149 -25.91 -14.38 -12.81
C ASP A 149 -24.47 -14.22 -13.31
N GLN A 150 -24.23 -13.25 -14.20
CA GLN A 150 -22.89 -12.94 -14.71
C GLN A 150 -21.95 -12.45 -13.61
N CYS A 151 -22.40 -11.55 -12.75
CA CYS A 151 -21.64 -11.06 -11.61
C CYS A 151 -21.22 -12.19 -10.67
N ARG A 152 -22.14 -13.13 -10.39
CA ARG A 152 -21.84 -14.30 -9.55
C ARG A 152 -20.73 -15.15 -10.15
N VAL A 153 -20.80 -15.44 -11.45
CA VAL A 153 -19.78 -16.22 -12.16
C VAL A 153 -18.42 -15.51 -12.12
N GLN A 154 -18.38 -14.21 -12.41
CA GLN A 154 -17.14 -13.43 -12.37
C GLN A 154 -16.52 -13.38 -10.96
N LEU A 155 -17.33 -13.20 -9.91
CA LEU A 155 -16.83 -13.20 -8.54
C LEU A 155 -16.31 -14.57 -8.10
N LEU A 156 -16.94 -15.67 -8.53
CA LEU A 156 -16.43 -17.03 -8.30
C LEU A 156 -15.08 -17.24 -8.98
N GLU A 157 -14.93 -16.77 -10.22
CA GLU A 157 -13.67 -16.84 -10.95
C GLU A 157 -12.54 -16.07 -10.22
N ILE A 158 -12.82 -14.84 -9.79
CA ILE A 158 -11.87 -14.03 -9.02
C ILE A 158 -11.52 -14.72 -7.70
N SER A 159 -12.50 -15.26 -6.98
CA SER A 159 -12.30 -15.98 -5.72
C SER A 159 -11.37 -17.19 -5.90
N LYS A 160 -11.61 -18.00 -6.95
CA LYS A 160 -10.75 -19.14 -7.30
C LYS A 160 -9.32 -18.68 -7.60
N LYS A 161 -9.14 -17.65 -8.42
CA LYS A 161 -7.81 -17.13 -8.75
C LYS A 161 -7.07 -16.58 -7.53
N ILE A 162 -7.78 -15.95 -6.58
CA ILE A 162 -7.17 -15.50 -5.32
C ILE A 162 -6.70 -16.69 -4.48
N LEU A 163 -7.48 -17.78 -4.43
CA LEU A 163 -7.07 -19.00 -3.74
C LEU A 163 -5.83 -19.59 -4.40
N ASP A 164 -5.82 -19.73 -5.73
CA ASP A 164 -4.66 -20.21 -6.49
C ASP A 164 -3.44 -19.31 -6.26
N TYR A 165 -3.61 -17.98 -6.25
CA TYR A 165 -2.56 -17.01 -5.94
C TYR A 165 -1.98 -17.24 -4.55
N ASN A 166 -2.84 -17.39 -3.54
CA ASN A 166 -2.42 -17.58 -2.16
C ASN A 166 -1.69 -18.92 -1.96
N LEU A 167 -2.09 -19.97 -2.68
CA LEU A 167 -1.41 -21.27 -2.66
C LEU A 167 -0.01 -21.21 -3.29
N HIS A 168 0.16 -20.43 -4.36
CA HIS A 168 1.43 -20.31 -5.07
C HIS A 168 2.36 -19.23 -4.51
N CYS A 169 1.89 -18.36 -3.61
CA CYS A 169 2.70 -17.30 -3.04
C CYS A 169 3.64 -17.85 -1.95
N PRO A 170 4.98 -17.84 -2.16
CA PRO A 170 5.92 -18.40 -1.19
C PRO A 170 6.08 -17.53 0.07
N VAL A 171 5.55 -16.30 0.05
CA VAL A 171 5.60 -15.35 1.16
C VAL A 171 4.19 -15.16 1.69
N SER A 172 3.85 -15.83 2.79
CA SER A 172 2.51 -15.78 3.40
C SER A 172 2.03 -14.36 3.73
N GLN A 173 2.96 -13.43 3.99
CA GLN A 173 2.67 -12.01 4.24
C GLN A 173 2.19 -11.24 2.98
N LEU A 174 2.48 -11.76 1.77
CA LEU A 174 2.03 -11.17 0.49
C LEU A 174 0.73 -11.81 -0.03
N GLY A 175 0.08 -12.63 0.79
CA GLY A 175 -1.22 -13.21 0.48
C GLY A 175 -2.31 -12.14 0.31
N ARG A 176 -3.28 -12.42 -0.56
CA ARG A 176 -4.46 -11.59 -0.79
C ARG A 176 -5.61 -12.05 0.11
N ALA A 177 -6.40 -11.09 0.61
CA ALA A 177 -7.57 -11.40 1.42
C ALA A 177 -8.62 -12.19 0.60
N ASN A 178 -9.02 -13.35 1.14
CA ASN A 178 -10.18 -14.07 0.65
C ASN A 178 -11.46 -13.28 0.94
N PHE A 179 -12.48 -13.43 0.10
CA PHE A 179 -13.78 -12.81 0.31
C PHE A 179 -14.91 -13.82 0.07
N ASN A 180 -16.04 -13.59 0.71
CA ASN A 180 -17.23 -14.42 0.53
C ASN A 180 -18.07 -13.90 -0.65
N VAL A 181 -18.24 -14.73 -1.68
CA VAL A 181 -18.99 -14.36 -2.90
C VAL A 181 -20.46 -14.04 -2.59
N ASN A 182 -21.10 -14.75 -1.66
CA ASN A 182 -22.50 -14.53 -1.34
C ASN A 182 -22.70 -13.18 -0.64
N GLU A 183 -21.76 -12.80 0.24
CA GLU A 183 -21.77 -11.51 0.92
C GLU A 183 -21.55 -10.36 -0.07
N ALA A 184 -20.57 -10.50 -0.98
CA ALA A 184 -20.31 -9.53 -2.04
C ALA A 184 -21.53 -9.34 -2.95
N MET A 185 -22.18 -10.44 -3.36
CA MET A 185 -23.43 -10.38 -4.15
C MET A 185 -24.56 -9.69 -3.38
N SER A 186 -24.71 -10.00 -2.09
CA SER A 186 -25.76 -9.38 -1.26
C SER A 186 -25.56 -7.87 -1.12
N SER A 187 -24.31 -7.42 -0.99
CA SER A 187 -23.97 -5.99 -0.97
C SER A 187 -24.30 -5.32 -2.32
N LEU A 188 -23.91 -5.95 -3.43
CA LEU A 188 -24.17 -5.45 -4.78
C LEU A 188 -25.67 -5.34 -5.11
N ILE A 189 -26.46 -6.33 -4.71
CA ILE A 189 -27.92 -6.31 -4.90
C ILE A 189 -28.52 -5.14 -4.13
N LYS A 190 -28.16 -4.96 -2.86
CA LYS A 190 -28.64 -3.83 -2.03
C LYS A 190 -28.29 -2.49 -2.66
N ASP A 191 -27.08 -2.34 -3.20
CA ASP A 191 -26.63 -1.13 -3.88
C ASP A 191 -27.49 -0.80 -5.12
N ILE A 192 -27.78 -1.80 -5.95
CA ILE A 192 -28.58 -1.61 -7.17
C ILE A 192 -30.05 -1.38 -6.82
N GLU A 193 -30.58 -2.04 -5.80
CA GLU A 193 -31.96 -1.83 -5.34
C GLU A 193 -32.19 -0.44 -4.77
N ARG A 194 -31.20 0.14 -4.07
CA ARG A 194 -31.25 1.54 -3.62
C ARG A 194 -31.41 2.52 -4.78
N LEU A 195 -30.83 2.22 -5.94
CA LEU A 195 -30.95 3.08 -7.14
C LEU A 195 -32.33 3.01 -7.80
N ILE A 196 -33.14 2.00 -7.47
CA ILE A 196 -34.50 1.84 -8.02
C ILE A 196 -35.54 2.53 -7.13
N GLN A 197 -35.25 2.68 -5.83
CA GLN A 197 -36.18 3.27 -4.84
C GLN A 197 -36.18 4.80 -4.82
N HIS A 198 -35.23 5.45 -5.50
CA HIS A 198 -35.12 6.91 -5.66
C HIS A 198 -35.48 7.34 -7.07
#